data_AF-A0A9D6ENF0-F1
#
_entry.id   AF-A0A9D6ENF0-F1
#
_cell.length_a   1.000
_cell.length_b   1.000
_cell.length_c   1.000
_cell.angle_alpha   90.00
_cell.angle_beta   90.00
_cell.angle_gamma   90.00
#
_symmetry.space_group_name_H-M   'P 1'
#
loop_
_entity.id
_entity.type
_entity.pdbx_description
1 polymer ?
#
loop_
_entity_poly.entity_id
_entity_poly.type
_entity_poly.pdbx_seq_one_letter_code
_entity_poly.pdbx_strand_id
1 'polypeptide(L)'
;MSRALDGLAVILAGLLLSTLAFGWRRPEEIVLLLLAAIGLRALLRPYAVPPWRPGRVVGAGVAGYAVVFSFITVTRHWALRTHALDLGYYVQVLWSLSQGLGPYVSLPEMHAWGDPFSPTLYLLVPVFAVFPGPAALLLAQSAAF
;
A
#
# COMPACT_ATOMS: atom_id res chain seq x y z
N MET A 1 25.86 -13.66 19.66
CA MET A 1 24.71 -13.02 18.98
C MET A 1 23.38 -13.34 19.65
N SER A 2 23.11 -14.60 20.03
CA SER A 2 21.84 -15.04 20.66
C SER A 2 21.46 -14.27 21.95
N ARG A 3 22.40 -14.14 22.91
CA ARG A 3 22.12 -13.49 24.21
C ARG A 3 21.72 -12.01 24.13
N ALA A 4 22.16 -11.30 23.09
CA ALA A 4 21.79 -9.90 22.87
C ALA A 4 20.35 -9.77 22.32
N LEU A 5 19.94 -10.72 21.48
CA LEU A 5 18.58 -10.82 20.96
C LEU A 5 17.59 -11.18 22.07
N ASP A 6 18.00 -12.07 22.99
CA ASP A 6 17.18 -12.46 24.15
C ASP A 6 16.94 -11.28 25.10
N GLY A 7 17.97 -10.47 25.39
CA GLY A 7 17.83 -9.26 26.21
C GLY A 7 16.91 -8.21 25.58
N LEU A 8 17.00 -8.04 24.26
CA LEU A 8 16.17 -7.10 23.52
C LEU A 8 14.69 -7.54 23.49
N ALA A 9 14.43 -8.85 23.38
CA ALA A 9 13.08 -9.40 23.44
C ALA A 9 12.41 -9.16 24.81
N VAL A 10 13.17 -9.30 25.92
CA VAL A 10 12.65 -9.04 27.28
C VAL A 10 12.30 -7.57 27.48
N ILE A 11 13.13 -6.65 26.97
CA ILE A 11 12.87 -5.21 27.04
C ILE A 11 11.62 -4.84 26.24
N LEU A 12 11.47 -5.37 25.03
CA LEU A 12 10.29 -5.14 24.20
C LEU A 12 9.02 -5.71 24.84
N ALA A 13 9.09 -6.90 25.43
CA ALA A 13 7.96 -7.49 26.16
C ALA A 13 7.57 -6.64 27.38
N GLY A 14 8.55 -6.10 28.12
CA GLY A 14 8.31 -5.20 29.25
C GLY A 14 7.67 -3.87 28.84
N LEU A 15 8.12 -3.27 27.73
CA LEU A 15 7.54 -2.05 27.16
C LEU A 15 6.12 -2.28 26.62
N LEU A 16 5.83 -3.47 26.11
CA LEU A 16 4.52 -3.83 25.59
C LEU A 16 3.53 -4.20 26.73
N LEU A 17 4.04 -4.68 27.87
CA LEU A 17 3.25 -4.88 29.09
C LEU A 17 3.00 -3.56 29.84
N SER A 18 3.87 -2.57 29.73
CA SER A 18 3.67 -1.27 30.40
C SER A 18 2.53 -0.45 29.78
N THR A 19 2.18 -0.69 28.51
CA THR A 19 0.98 -0.07 27.89
C THR A 19 -0.31 -0.53 28.55
N LEU A 20 -0.37 -1.76 29.08
CA LEU A 20 -1.51 -2.26 29.85
C LEU A 20 -1.71 -1.54 31.19
N ALA A 21 -0.67 -0.87 31.71
CA ALA A 21 -0.73 -0.14 32.98
C ALA A 21 -1.31 1.29 32.81
N PHE A 22 -1.33 1.83 31.60
CA PHE A 22 -1.91 3.15 31.31
C PHE A 22 -3.29 2.99 30.66
N GLY A 23 -4.33 3.44 31.35
CA GLY A 23 -5.75 3.14 31.07
C GLY A 23 -6.36 3.66 29.77
N TRP A 24 -5.57 4.07 28.78
CA TRP A 24 -6.07 4.43 27.44
C TRP A 24 -5.83 3.29 26.46
N ARG A 25 -6.75 2.32 26.43
CA ARG A 25 -6.72 1.22 25.45
C ARG A 25 -6.91 1.76 24.03
N ARG A 26 -5.83 2.13 23.37
CA ARG A 26 -5.87 2.44 21.95
C ARG A 26 -5.92 1.12 21.16
N PRO A 27 -6.63 1.04 20.02
CA PRO A 27 -6.77 -0.20 19.27
C PRO A 27 -5.43 -0.80 18.83
N GLU A 28 -4.38 0.03 18.68
CA GLU A 28 -3.04 -0.41 18.35
C GLU A 28 -2.42 -1.28 19.45
N GLU A 29 -2.75 -1.04 20.72
CA GLU A 29 -2.24 -1.83 21.85
C GLU A 29 -2.77 -3.26 21.81
N ILE A 30 -4.02 -3.45 21.39
CA ILE A 30 -4.62 -4.77 21.19
C ILE A 30 -3.87 -5.52 20.08
N VAL A 31 -3.56 -4.84 18.98
CA VAL A 31 -2.79 -5.42 17.87
C VAL A 31 -1.38 -5.81 18.33
N LEU A 32 -0.71 -4.94 19.09
CA LEU A 32 0.62 -5.20 19.64
C LEU A 32 0.61 -6.40 20.60
N LEU A 33 -0.40 -6.52 21.46
CA LEU A 33 -0.54 -7.66 22.37
C LEU A 33 -0.80 -8.97 21.62
N LEU A 34 -1.63 -8.95 20.59
CA LEU A 34 -1.85 -10.11 19.73
C LEU A 34 -0.57 -10.52 19.01
N LEU A 35 0.18 -9.56 18.46
CA LEU A 35 1.46 -9.82 17.80
C LEU A 35 2.50 -10.38 18.79
N ALA A 36 2.56 -9.83 20.01
CA ALA A 36 3.45 -10.33 21.06
C ALA A 36 3.08 -11.76 21.47
N ALA A 37 1.79 -12.07 21.64
CA ALA A 37 1.32 -13.42 21.94
C ALA A 37 1.63 -14.41 20.81
N ILE A 38 1.44 -14.00 19.55
CA ILE A 38 1.78 -14.81 18.37
C ILE A 38 3.29 -15.04 18.29
N GLY A 39 4.10 -14.01 18.50
CA GLY A 39 5.56 -14.08 18.50
C GLY A 39 6.08 -15.00 19.61
N LEU A 40 5.55 -14.87 20.83
CA LEU A 40 5.89 -15.74 21.96
C LEU A 40 5.49 -17.19 21.67
N ARG A 41 4.30 -17.43 21.12
CA ARG A 41 3.87 -18.77 20.70
C ARG A 41 4.80 -19.35 19.63
N ALA A 42 5.21 -18.54 18.66
CA ALA A 42 6.13 -18.97 17.59
C ALA A 42 7.53 -19.30 18.14
N LEU A 43 7.98 -18.60 19.19
CA LEU A 43 9.25 -18.87 19.87
C LEU A 43 9.20 -20.19 20.67
N LEU A 44 8.11 -20.40 21.43
CA LEU A 44 7.92 -21.57 22.28
C LEU A 44 7.57 -22.83 21.50
N ARG A 45 6.85 -22.68 20.37
CA ARG A 45 6.46 -23.77 19.48
C ARG A 45 6.76 -23.34 18.05
N PRO A 46 7.99 -23.62 17.55
CA PRO A 46 8.40 -23.26 16.21
C PRO A 46 7.37 -23.72 15.20
N TYR A 47 6.84 -22.78 14.42
CA TYR A 47 5.90 -23.12 13.37
C TYR A 47 6.66 -23.93 12.32
N ALA A 48 6.15 -25.12 12.00
CA ALA A 48 6.67 -25.88 10.88
C ALA A 48 6.37 -25.08 9.61
N VAL A 49 7.41 -24.46 9.03
CA VAL A 49 7.27 -23.67 7.81
C VAL A 49 6.84 -24.66 6.71
N PRO A 50 5.67 -24.47 6.09
CA PRO A 50 5.26 -25.31 4.97
C PRO A 50 6.36 -25.29 3.90
N PRO A 51 6.59 -26.39 3.17
CA PRO A 51 7.65 -26.48 2.15
C PRO A 51 7.34 -25.66 0.89
N TRP A 52 6.48 -24.63 1.00
CA TRP A 52 6.13 -23.75 -0.09
C TRP A 52 7.31 -22.88 -0.44
N ARG A 53 7.56 -22.72 -1.74
CA ARG A 53 8.58 -21.78 -2.22
C ARG A 53 8.15 -20.36 -1.83
N PRO A 54 8.89 -19.62 -0.99
CA PRO A 54 8.45 -18.33 -0.47
C PRO A 54 8.01 -17.35 -1.57
N GLY A 55 8.76 -17.31 -2.68
CA GLY A 55 8.43 -16.46 -3.82
C GLY A 55 7.06 -16.77 -4.46
N ARG A 56 6.60 -18.02 -4.44
CA ARG A 56 5.26 -18.37 -4.95
C ARG A 56 4.16 -17.90 -4.02
N VAL A 57 4.38 -18.01 -2.71
CA VAL A 57 3.42 -17.55 -1.69
C VAL A 57 3.27 -16.05 -1.77
N VAL A 58 4.40 -15.32 -1.82
CA VAL A 58 4.40 -13.86 -1.98
C VAL A 58 3.77 -13.48 -3.31
N GLY A 59 4.17 -14.11 -4.42
CA GLY A 59 3.61 -13.83 -5.73
C GLY A 59 2.09 -14.06 -5.80
N ALA A 60 1.58 -15.14 -5.20
CA ALA A 60 0.15 -15.40 -5.10
C ALA A 60 -0.56 -14.37 -4.21
N GLY A 61 0.07 -13.95 -3.11
CA GLY A 61 -0.44 -12.90 -2.24
C GLY A 61 -0.54 -11.55 -2.94
N VAL A 62 0.52 -11.13 -3.64
CA VAL A 62 0.55 -9.88 -4.43
C VAL A 62 -0.48 -9.93 -5.55
N ALA A 63 -0.58 -11.03 -6.29
CA ALA A 63 -1.59 -11.17 -7.34
C ALA A 63 -3.03 -11.13 -6.78
N GLY A 64 -3.27 -11.82 -5.66
CA GLY A 64 -4.57 -11.78 -4.97
C GLY A 64 -4.91 -10.39 -4.47
N TYR A 65 -3.96 -9.69 -3.86
CA TYR A 65 -4.11 -8.30 -3.43
C TYR A 65 -4.44 -7.39 -4.62
N ALA A 66 -3.64 -7.43 -5.69
CA ALA A 66 -3.82 -6.58 -6.86
C ALA A 66 -5.21 -6.79 -7.48
N VAL A 67 -5.68 -8.04 -7.63
CA VAL A 67 -7.02 -8.35 -8.17
C VAL A 67 -8.13 -7.81 -7.28
N VAL A 68 -8.09 -8.09 -5.97
CA VAL A 68 -9.14 -7.67 -5.03
C VAL A 68 -9.16 -6.15 -4.89
N PHE A 69 -8.00 -5.52 -4.77
CA PHE A 69 -7.90 -4.08 -4.60
C PHE A 69 -8.27 -3.33 -5.88
N SER A 70 -7.94 -3.88 -7.05
CA SER A 70 -8.43 -3.38 -8.35
C SER A 70 -9.95 -3.41 -8.42
N PHE A 71 -10.57 -4.54 -8.05
CA PHE A 71 -12.04 -4.65 -8.02
C PHE A 71 -12.66 -3.59 -7.09
N ILE A 72 -12.13 -3.42 -5.88
CA ILE A 72 -12.62 -2.43 -4.92
C ILE A 72 -12.48 -1.00 -5.46
N THR A 73 -11.30 -0.64 -5.99
CA THR A 73 -11.03 0.73 -6.43
C THR A 73 -11.83 1.10 -7.68
N VAL A 74 -11.92 0.19 -8.66
CA VAL A 74 -12.71 0.41 -9.88
C VAL A 74 -14.21 0.50 -9.58
N THR A 75 -14.74 -0.38 -8.74
CA THR A 75 -16.17 -0.31 -8.36
C THR A 75 -16.48 0.95 -7.55
N ARG A 76 -15.57 1.41 -6.70
CA ARG A 76 -15.70 2.72 -6.02
C ARG A 76 -15.71 3.87 -7.01
N HIS A 77 -14.84 3.84 -8.02
CA HIS A 77 -14.84 4.86 -9.07
C HIS A 77 -16.17 4.90 -9.83
N TRP A 78 -16.70 3.74 -10.24
CA TRP A 78 -18.01 3.67 -10.90
C TRP A 78 -19.17 4.05 -9.99
N ALA A 79 -19.04 3.86 -8.68
CA ALA A 79 -19.97 4.36 -7.68
C ALA A 79 -19.77 5.87 -7.36
N LEU A 80 -18.95 6.58 -8.13
CA LEU A 80 -18.62 8.00 -7.96
C LEU A 80 -18.00 8.34 -6.59
N ARG A 81 -17.29 7.37 -5.99
CA ARG A 81 -16.59 7.50 -4.69
C ARG A 81 -15.09 7.75 -4.87
N THR A 82 -14.71 8.50 -5.90
CA THR A 82 -13.34 8.96 -6.16
C THR A 82 -13.35 10.45 -6.42
N HIS A 83 -12.29 11.15 -6.03
CA HIS A 83 -12.26 12.61 -6.06
C HIS A 83 -11.52 13.16 -7.27
N ALA A 84 -11.96 14.33 -7.73
CA ALA A 84 -11.39 15.01 -8.89
C ALA A 84 -9.94 15.45 -8.67
N LEU A 85 -9.59 15.93 -7.48
CA LEU A 85 -8.23 16.38 -7.15
C LEU A 85 -7.27 15.22 -6.80
N ASP A 86 -7.80 14.01 -6.61
CA ASP A 86 -7.00 12.80 -6.44
C ASP A 86 -6.85 12.11 -7.80
N LEU A 87 -7.79 11.23 -8.15
CA LEU A 87 -7.72 10.42 -9.36
C LEU A 87 -7.88 11.25 -10.64
N GLY A 88 -8.76 12.26 -10.63
CA GLY A 88 -9.02 13.10 -11.80
C GLY A 88 -7.79 13.91 -12.21
N TYR A 89 -7.03 14.43 -11.24
CA TYR A 89 -5.78 15.15 -11.44
C TYR A 89 -4.79 14.29 -12.23
N TYR A 90 -4.50 13.07 -11.77
CA TYR A 90 -3.55 12.19 -12.44
C TYR A 90 -4.03 11.66 -13.79
N VAL A 91 -5.34 11.46 -13.96
CA VAL A 91 -5.93 11.14 -15.27
C VAL A 91 -5.68 12.28 -16.25
N GLN A 92 -5.86 13.53 -15.81
CA GLN A 92 -5.61 14.70 -16.64
C GLN A 92 -4.12 14.88 -16.97
N VAL A 93 -3.22 14.65 -16.00
CA VAL A 93 -1.77 14.67 -16.23
C VAL A 93 -1.39 13.66 -17.31
N LEU A 94 -1.83 12.40 -17.18
CA LEU A 94 -1.49 11.36 -18.18
C LEU A 94 -2.14 11.63 -19.53
N TRP A 95 -3.34 12.19 -19.57
CA TRP A 95 -3.96 12.63 -20.81
C TRP A 95 -3.10 13.70 -21.49
N SER A 96 -2.76 14.81 -20.81
CA SER A 96 -1.94 15.88 -21.36
C SER A 96 -0.56 15.38 -21.83
N LEU A 97 0.08 14.50 -21.05
CA LEU A 97 1.34 13.86 -21.42
C LEU A 97 1.20 12.96 -22.66
N SER A 98 0.13 12.16 -22.74
CA SER A 98 -0.13 11.29 -23.90
C SER A 98 -0.38 12.08 -25.20
N GLN A 99 -0.89 13.31 -25.08
CA GLN A 99 -1.12 14.23 -26.20
C GLN A 99 0.13 15.07 -26.53
N GLY A 100 1.24 14.93 -25.81
CA GLY A 100 2.45 15.74 -26.00
C GLY A 100 2.30 17.20 -25.56
N LEU A 101 1.26 17.53 -24.79
CA LEU A 101 0.99 18.89 -24.29
C LEU A 101 1.82 19.23 -23.04
N GLY A 102 2.55 18.26 -22.51
CA GLY A 102 3.30 18.39 -21.27
C GLY A 102 2.46 18.11 -20.02
N PRO A 103 3.07 18.20 -18.83
CA PRO A 103 2.44 17.87 -17.56
C PRO A 103 1.56 19.05 -17.08
N TYR A 104 0.42 19.28 -17.74
CA TYR A 104 -0.51 20.34 -17.38
C TYR A 104 -1.88 19.78 -17.01
N VAL A 105 -2.50 20.43 -16.03
CA VAL A 105 -3.87 20.16 -15.58
C VAL A 105 -4.69 21.45 -15.63
N SER A 106 -6.02 21.32 -15.68
CA SER A 106 -6.95 22.46 -15.68
C SER A 106 -7.72 22.59 -14.37
N LEU A 107 -7.55 21.65 -13.44
CA LEU A 107 -8.25 21.66 -12.16
C LEU A 107 -7.32 21.29 -10.98
N PRO A 108 -6.75 22.28 -10.28
CA PRO A 108 -6.64 23.69 -10.71
C PRO A 108 -5.73 23.83 -11.93
N GLU A 109 -5.85 24.95 -12.66
CA GLU A 109 -4.96 25.21 -13.80
C GLU A 109 -3.53 25.43 -13.31
N MET A 110 -2.64 24.50 -13.61
CA MET A 110 -1.24 24.57 -13.22
C MET A 110 -0.36 23.59 -14.02
N HIS A 111 0.94 23.85 -13.98
CA HIS A 111 1.93 22.86 -14.34
C HIS A 111 1.99 21.80 -13.23
N ALA A 112 1.76 20.54 -13.57
CA ALA A 112 1.54 19.46 -12.63
C ALA A 112 2.77 19.08 -11.80
N TRP A 113 3.95 19.59 -12.15
CA TRP A 113 5.19 19.50 -11.36
C TRP A 113 5.43 20.71 -10.44
N GLY A 114 4.57 21.72 -10.49
CA GLY A 114 4.56 22.82 -9.53
C GLY A 114 4.01 22.41 -8.15
N ASP A 115 3.40 21.23 -8.08
CA ASP A 115 2.94 20.50 -6.89
C ASP A 115 3.28 19.01 -7.15
N PRO A 116 3.48 18.15 -6.13
CA PRO A 116 4.56 17.14 -6.05
C PRO A 116 5.12 16.56 -7.36
N PHE A 117 6.43 16.75 -7.58
CA PHE A 117 7.17 16.24 -8.74
C PHE A 117 7.09 14.71 -8.86
N SER A 118 6.37 14.22 -9.88
CA SER A 118 6.04 12.79 -10.05
C SER A 118 6.46 12.25 -11.44
N PRO A 119 7.75 12.22 -11.78
CA PRO A 119 8.24 11.79 -13.11
C PRO A 119 7.96 10.32 -13.43
N THR A 120 7.67 9.48 -12.43
CA THR A 120 7.30 8.07 -12.69
C THR A 120 6.03 7.95 -13.55
N LEU A 121 5.18 8.98 -13.59
CA LEU A 121 3.99 9.01 -14.45
C LEU A 121 4.33 8.89 -15.94
N TYR A 122 5.52 9.29 -16.39
CA TYR A 122 5.95 9.08 -17.78
C TYR A 122 5.97 7.59 -18.17
N LEU A 123 6.24 6.68 -17.23
CA LEU A 123 6.19 5.23 -17.49
C LEU A 123 4.78 4.72 -17.74
N LEU A 124 3.75 5.42 -17.24
CA LEU A 124 2.35 5.06 -17.42
C LEU A 124 1.73 5.67 -18.69
N VAL A 125 2.40 6.63 -19.34
CA VAL A 125 1.93 7.25 -20.59
C VAL A 125 1.62 6.22 -21.69
N PRO A 126 2.50 5.24 -22.04
CA PRO A 126 2.16 4.26 -23.07
C PRO A 126 0.96 3.39 -22.70
N VAL A 127 0.82 3.04 -21.41
CA VAL A 127 -0.34 2.28 -20.92
C VAL A 127 -1.61 3.10 -21.06
N PHE A 128 -1.58 4.37 -20.66
CA PHE A 128 -2.71 5.29 -20.78
C PHE A 128 -3.09 5.58 -22.23
N ALA A 129 -2.11 5.66 -23.13
CA ALA A 129 -2.36 5.87 -24.56
C ALA A 129 -3.15 4.70 -25.19
N VAL A 130 -2.90 3.46 -24.76
CA VAL A 130 -3.62 2.27 -25.23
C VAL A 130 -4.95 2.09 -24.49
N PHE A 131 -4.98 2.34 -23.18
CA PHE A 131 -6.14 2.18 -22.32
C PHE A 131 -6.46 3.50 -21.61
N PRO A 132 -7.05 4.48 -22.32
CA PRO A 132 -7.32 5.78 -21.75
C PRO A 132 -8.40 5.68 -20.67
N GLY A 133 -8.10 6.21 -19.49
CA GLY A 133 -9.09 6.44 -18.44
C GLY A 133 -8.67 6.02 -17.03
N PRO A 134 -9.55 6.26 -16.05
CA PRO A 134 -9.21 6.11 -14.63
C PRO A 134 -8.91 4.67 -14.22
N ALA A 135 -9.57 3.69 -14.86
CA ALA A 135 -9.38 2.28 -14.54
C ALA A 135 -7.93 1.81 -14.79
N ALA A 136 -7.27 2.28 -15.85
CA ALA A 136 -5.88 1.90 -16.14
C ALA A 136 -4.93 2.34 -15.02
N LEU A 137 -5.11 3.54 -14.47
CA LEU A 137 -4.32 4.03 -13.34
C LEU A 137 -4.61 3.23 -12.07
N LEU A 138 -5.88 2.93 -11.77
CA LEU A 138 -6.26 2.17 -10.58
C LEU A 138 -5.70 0.75 -10.61
N LEU A 139 -5.71 0.11 -11.78
CA LEU A 139 -5.09 -1.20 -12.00
C LEU A 139 -3.57 -1.13 -11.83
N ALA A 140 -2.92 -0.14 -12.46
CA ALA A 140 -1.48 0.05 -12.35
C ALA A 140 -1.05 0.32 -10.91
N GLN A 141 -1.78 1.16 -10.18
CA GLN A 141 -1.54 1.45 -8.77
C GLN A 141 -1.71 0.19 -7.91
N SER A 142 -2.77 -0.60 -8.14
CA SER A 142 -3.01 -1.84 -7.40
C SER A 142 -1.95 -2.92 -7.64
N ALA A 143 -1.27 -2.89 -8.78
CA ALA A 143 -0.21 -3.83 -9.12
C ALA A 143 1.20 -3.37 -8.70
N ALA A 144 1.38 -2.07 -8.48
CA ALA A 144 2.68 -1.47 -8.13
C ALA A 144 2.94 -1.37 -6.61
N PHE A 145 1.88 -1.40 -5.80
CA PHE A 145 1.92 -1.42 -4.33
C PHE A 145 1.68 -2.83 -3.79
#